data_AF-A0A220SGN5-F1
#
_entry.id   AF-A0A220SGN5-F1
#
_cell.length_a   1.000
_cell.length_b   1.000
_cell.length_c   1.000
_cell.angle_alpha   90.00
_cell.angle_beta   90.00
_cell.angle_gamma   90.00
#
_symmetry.space_group_name_H-M   'P 1'
#
loop_
_entity.id
_entity.type
_entity.pdbx_description
1 polymer ?
#
loop_
_entity_poly.entity_id
_entity_poly.type
_entity_poly.pdbx_seq_one_letter_code
_entity_poly.pdbx_strand_id
1 'polypeptide(L)'
;MRVKVFKIRLPEEFLYIDQKALDDFLGNHDIIKTETAFIQDENYWTVVLYFEELKNILSSVKEAKTVKYSADNETLNSDETKILDALKLWRSEKAREQNLPIYFIASNKELLSVAKYKPAKKAELLDIKGFGKHKIENYGEEILEILESI
;
A
#
# COMPACT_ATOMS: atom_id res chain seq x y z
N MET A 1 -17.96 10.02 8.18
CA MET A 1 -17.07 10.18 9.35
C MET A 1 -17.20 9.00 10.30
N ARG A 2 -16.14 8.20 10.44
CA ARG A 2 -16.01 7.12 11.43
C ARG A 2 -15.01 7.52 12.50
N VAL A 3 -15.07 6.88 13.66
CA VAL A 3 -14.19 7.17 14.79
C VAL A 3 -13.46 5.90 15.23
N LYS A 4 -12.14 5.98 15.38
CA LYS A 4 -11.29 4.92 15.90
C LYS A 4 -10.56 5.46 17.12
N VAL A 5 -10.58 4.68 18.20
CA VAL A 5 -9.88 5.03 19.45
C VAL A 5 -8.71 4.08 19.62
N PHE A 6 -7.53 4.64 19.81
CA PHE A 6 -6.31 3.93 20.18
C PHE A 6 -5.99 4.19 21.64
N LYS A 7 -5.57 3.13 22.33
CA LYS A 7 -4.94 3.21 23.65
C LYS A 7 -3.45 2.99 23.45
N ILE A 8 -2.65 4.01 23.70
CA ILE A 8 -1.19 3.96 23.65
C ILE A 8 -0.69 3.81 25.07
N ARG A 9 -0.26 2.60 25.42
CA ARG A 9 0.22 2.26 26.75
C ARG A 9 1.66 2.77 26.89
N LEU A 10 1.95 3.40 28.03
CA LEU A 10 3.25 3.97 28.32
C LEU A 10 4.37 2.96 28.67
N PRO A 11 4.11 1.74 29.17
CA PRO A 11 5.17 0.76 29.40
C PRO A 11 5.89 0.38 28.10
N GLU A 12 7.22 0.30 28.15
CA GLU A 12 8.08 0.03 26.97
C GLU A 12 7.72 -1.28 26.24
N GLU A 13 7.20 -2.26 26.97
CA GLU A 13 6.76 -3.56 26.44
C GLU A 13 5.64 -3.44 25.40
N PHE A 14 4.82 -2.40 25.49
CA PHE A 14 3.66 -2.20 24.61
C PHE A 14 3.87 -1.07 23.60
N LEU A 15 4.86 -0.20 23.82
CA LEU A 15 5.07 1.01 23.01
C LEU A 15 5.25 0.68 21.52
N TYR A 16 6.06 -0.33 21.20
CA TYR A 16 6.28 -0.74 19.81
C TYR A 16 5.02 -1.30 19.13
N ILE A 17 4.22 -2.09 19.86
CA ILE A 17 2.99 -2.70 19.34
C ILE A 17 1.93 -1.62 19.10
N ASP A 18 1.76 -0.72 20.07
CA ASP A 18 0.77 0.35 20.01
C ASP A 18 1.14 1.38 18.95
N GLN A 19 2.43 1.71 18.81
CA GLN A 19 2.94 2.55 17.74
C GLN A 19 2.71 1.92 16.36
N LYS A 20 3.10 0.66 16.17
CA LYS A 20 2.91 -0.04 14.89
C LYS A 20 1.44 -0.12 14.49
N ALA A 21 0.55 -0.41 15.44
CA ALA A 21 -0.89 -0.46 15.19
C ALA A 21 -1.47 0.91 14.80
N LEU A 22 -0.95 1.99 15.39
CA LEU A 22 -1.32 3.35 15.04
C LEU A 22 -0.80 3.71 13.63
N ASP A 23 0.47 3.45 13.34
CA ASP A 23 1.09 3.71 12.04
C ASP A 23 0.38 2.95 10.92
N ASP A 24 0.08 1.66 11.12
CA ASP A 24 -0.68 0.83 10.19
C ASP A 24 -2.09 1.40 9.93
N PHE A 25 -2.72 1.99 10.95
CA PHE A 25 -4.04 2.57 10.81
C PHE A 25 -4.03 3.90 10.06
N LEU A 26 -3.09 4.79 10.41
CA LEU A 26 -2.87 6.06 9.74
C LEU A 26 -2.50 5.88 8.26
N GLY A 27 -1.75 4.82 7.93
CA GLY A 27 -1.36 4.52 6.56
C GLY A 27 -2.50 4.01 5.66
N ASN A 28 -3.61 3.54 6.23
CA ASN A 28 -4.73 2.91 5.49
C ASN A 28 -6.03 3.73 5.51
N HIS A 29 -6.07 4.85 6.22
CA HIS A 29 -7.29 5.66 6.38
C HIS A 29 -6.99 7.12 6.16
N ASP A 30 -7.98 7.84 5.62
CA ASP A 30 -7.87 9.29 5.49
C ASP A 30 -8.31 9.93 6.81
N ILE A 31 -7.39 10.61 7.49
CA ILE A 31 -7.62 11.16 8.83
C ILE A 31 -8.11 12.59 8.71
N ILE A 32 -9.35 12.80 9.14
CA ILE A 32 -10.02 14.09 9.10
C ILE A 32 -9.64 14.93 10.31
N LYS A 33 -9.60 14.30 11.49
CA LYS A 33 -9.33 14.97 12.76
C LYS A 33 -8.70 14.00 13.75
N THR A 34 -7.84 14.53 14.62
CA THR A 34 -7.24 13.80 15.73
C THR A 34 -7.46 14.56 17.04
N GLU A 35 -7.85 13.83 18.08
CA GLU A 35 -7.93 14.33 19.46
C GLU A 35 -7.11 13.39 20.35
N THR A 36 -6.35 13.95 21.30
CA THR A 36 -5.55 13.17 22.24
C THR A 36 -5.88 13.56 23.67
N ALA A 37 -5.95 12.57 24.55
CA ALA A 37 -6.18 12.76 25.98
C ALA A 37 -5.32 11.79 26.77
N PHE A 38 -4.67 12.26 27.83
CA PHE A 38 -3.91 11.40 28.73
C PHE A 38 -4.78 10.98 29.92
N ILE A 39 -4.82 9.67 30.20
CA ILE A 39 -5.63 9.11 31.27
C ILE A 39 -4.67 8.72 32.40
N GLN A 40 -4.72 9.49 33.49
CA GLN A 40 -3.81 9.34 34.63
C GLN A 40 -4.06 8.06 35.43
N ASP A 41 -5.30 7.62 35.58
CA ASP A 41 -5.64 6.48 36.45
C ASP A 41 -5.06 5.15 35.95
N GLU A 42 -5.01 4.95 34.63
CA GLU A 42 -4.52 3.73 33.97
C GLU A 42 -3.23 3.95 33.16
N ASN A 43 -2.66 5.15 33.24
CA ASN A 43 -1.37 5.55 32.64
C ASN A 43 -1.22 5.23 31.13
N TYR A 44 -2.19 5.69 30.33
CA TYR A 44 -2.14 5.55 28.87
C TYR A 44 -2.63 6.82 28.17
N TRP A 45 -2.17 6.99 26.92
CA TRP A 45 -2.70 8.01 26.01
C TRP A 45 -3.84 7.45 25.20
N THR A 46 -4.93 8.19 25.14
CA THR A 46 -6.01 7.95 24.20
C THR A 46 -5.79 8.82 22.98
N VAL A 47 -5.78 8.19 21.80
CA VAL A 47 -5.77 8.89 20.51
C VAL A 47 -7.08 8.57 19.82
N VAL A 48 -7.94 9.57 19.67
CA VAL A 48 -9.19 9.48 18.94
C VAL A 48 -8.97 10.02 17.54
N LEU A 49 -9.12 9.14 16.55
CA LEU A 49 -9.00 9.46 15.15
C LEU A 49 -10.39 9.48 14.52
N TYR A 50 -10.74 10.61 13.94
CA TYR A 50 -11.88 10.74 13.05
C TYR A 50 -11.35 10.54 11.64
N PHE A 51 -11.89 9.54 10.97
CA PHE A 51 -11.38 9.11 9.70
C PHE A 51 -12.51 8.81 8.72
N GLU A 52 -12.20 8.85 7.44
CA GLU A 52 -12.99 8.23 6.40
C GLU A 52 -12.29 6.97 5.93
N GLU A 53 -13.09 5.94 5.68
CA GLU A 53 -12.59 4.80 4.92
C GLU A 53 -12.18 5.36 3.56
N LEU A 54 -10.93 5.11 3.16
CA LEU A 54 -10.56 5.26 1.77
C LEU A 54 -11.62 4.49 0.99
N LYS A 55 -12.40 5.21 0.15
CA LYS A 55 -13.44 4.63 -0.69
C LYS A 55 -12.78 3.55 -1.53
N ASN A 56 -12.84 2.33 -1.01
CA ASN A 56 -12.51 1.16 -1.78
C ASN A 56 -13.68 1.07 -2.76
N ILE A 57 -13.45 1.44 -4.02
CA ILE A 57 -14.42 1.28 -5.12
C ILE A 57 -14.54 -0.22 -5.45
N LEU A 58 -14.70 -1.06 -4.42
CA LEU A 58 -14.59 -2.52 -4.46
C LEU A 58 -15.64 -3.17 -3.52
N SER A 59 -16.75 -2.48 -3.23
CA SER A 59 -17.84 -3.03 -2.41
C SER A 59 -19.22 -2.96 -3.08
N SER A 60 -19.26 -3.36 -4.34
CA SER A 60 -20.39 -4.06 -4.97
C SER A 60 -19.81 -4.58 -6.28
N VAL A 61 -19.52 -5.86 -6.43
CA VAL A 61 -20.48 -6.83 -6.92
C VAL A 61 -20.11 -8.21 -6.38
N LYS A 62 -21.08 -8.84 -5.71
CA LYS A 62 -21.17 -10.30 -5.59
C LYS A 62 -21.05 -10.90 -6.99
N GLU A 63 -20.01 -11.68 -7.25
CA GLU A 63 -20.14 -13.05 -7.74
C GLU A 63 -18.77 -13.71 -7.88
N ALA A 64 -18.74 -14.97 -7.46
CA ALA A 64 -17.56 -15.80 -7.41
C ALA A 64 -16.94 -15.99 -8.80
N LYS A 65 -15.70 -15.56 -8.99
CA LYS A 65 -14.76 -16.11 -9.98
C LYS A 65 -13.32 -15.90 -9.51
N THR A 66 -12.80 -16.95 -8.88
CA THR A 66 -11.38 -17.33 -8.73
C THR A 66 -10.33 -16.24 -8.94
N VAL A 67 -9.91 -15.62 -7.84
CA VAL A 67 -8.68 -14.81 -7.72
C VAL A 67 -7.49 -15.76 -7.84
N LYS A 68 -6.62 -15.60 -8.86
CA LYS A 68 -5.56 -16.58 -9.17
C LYS A 68 -4.14 -16.26 -8.70
N TYR A 69 -3.80 -15.06 -8.23
CA TYR A 69 -2.43 -14.79 -7.77
C TYR A 69 -2.38 -13.86 -6.55
N SER A 70 -2.09 -14.43 -5.39
CA SER A 70 -1.48 -13.73 -4.25
C SER A 70 -0.02 -14.15 -4.17
N ALA A 71 0.88 -13.18 -4.00
CA ALA A 71 2.30 -13.43 -3.82
C ALA A 71 2.56 -13.96 -2.39
N ASP A 72 2.21 -15.22 -2.17
CA ASP A 72 2.63 -16.00 -1.02
C ASP A 72 3.92 -16.74 -1.43
N ASN A 73 5.07 -16.21 -1.01
CA ASN A 73 6.41 -16.84 -1.00
C ASN A 73 6.70 -17.90 -2.10
N GLU A 74 6.92 -17.45 -3.33
CA GLU A 74 7.56 -18.28 -4.37
C GLU A 74 8.84 -17.60 -4.85
N THR A 75 9.92 -18.38 -4.93
CA THR A 75 11.24 -18.03 -5.46
C THR A 75 11.12 -17.32 -6.81
N LEU A 76 11.58 -16.07 -6.88
CA LEU A 76 11.67 -15.31 -8.13
C LEU A 76 12.80 -15.88 -8.98
N ASN A 77 12.54 -16.09 -10.27
CA ASN A 77 13.57 -16.43 -11.24
C ASN A 77 14.54 -15.25 -11.43
N SER A 78 15.73 -15.51 -11.99
CA SER A 78 16.75 -14.47 -12.24
C SER A 78 16.20 -13.28 -13.05
N ASP A 79 15.37 -13.54 -14.05
CA ASP A 79 14.73 -12.49 -14.87
C ASP A 79 13.67 -11.70 -14.09
N GLU A 80 12.86 -12.37 -13.26
CA GLU A 80 11.85 -11.70 -12.43
C GLU A 80 12.50 -10.82 -11.35
N THR A 81 13.65 -11.24 -10.83
CA THR A 81 14.43 -10.46 -9.87
C THR A 81 14.99 -9.19 -10.51
N LYS A 82 15.52 -9.28 -11.73
CA LYS A 82 15.99 -8.11 -12.50
C LYS A 82 14.86 -7.11 -12.77
N ILE A 83 13.70 -7.61 -13.20
CA ILE A 83 12.51 -6.77 -13.42
C ILE A 83 12.07 -6.09 -12.12
N LEU A 84 12.03 -6.84 -11.02
CA LEU A 84 11.64 -6.29 -9.73
C LEU A 84 12.61 -5.18 -9.26
N ASP A 85 13.92 -5.37 -9.44
CA ASP A 85 14.90 -4.37 -9.02
C ASP A 85 14.88 -3.12 -9.91
N ALA A 86 14.67 -3.27 -11.22
CA ALA A 86 14.47 -2.12 -12.11
C ALA A 86 13.21 -1.33 -11.75
N LEU A 87 12.10 -2.02 -11.46
CA LEU A 87 10.86 -1.38 -11.01
C LEU A 87 11.01 -0.67 -9.66
N LYS A 88 11.79 -1.22 -8.71
CA LYS A 88 12.09 -0.55 -7.44
C LYS A 88 12.92 0.71 -7.65
N LEU A 89 13.88 0.68 -8.58
CA LEU A 89 14.72 1.82 -8.91
C LEU A 89 13.86 2.93 -9.51
N TRP A 90 13.09 2.62 -10.56
CA TRP A 90 12.15 3.56 -11.18
C TRP A 90 11.17 4.17 -10.16
N ARG A 91 10.59 3.34 -9.28
CA ARG A 91 9.68 3.81 -8.24
C ARG A 91 10.35 4.82 -7.30
N SER A 92 11.61 4.59 -6.96
CA SER A 92 12.37 5.48 -6.07
C SER A 92 12.71 6.79 -6.76
N GLU A 93 13.06 6.74 -8.04
CA GLU A 93 13.28 7.95 -8.86
C GLU A 93 11.99 8.76 -9.00
N LYS A 94 10.86 8.12 -9.31
CA LYS A 94 9.56 8.79 -9.40
C LYS A 94 9.06 9.38 -8.11
N ALA A 95 9.23 8.65 -7.00
CA ALA A 95 8.93 9.16 -5.67
C ALA A 95 9.72 10.44 -5.38
N ARG A 96 11.02 10.46 -5.76
CA ARG A 96 11.88 11.63 -5.60
C ARG A 96 11.47 12.79 -6.50
N GLU A 97 11.15 12.54 -7.77
CA GLU A 97 10.70 13.57 -8.71
C GLU A 97 9.40 14.23 -8.25
N GLN A 98 8.45 13.43 -7.79
CA GLN A 98 7.12 13.90 -7.37
C GLN A 98 7.08 14.35 -5.90
N ASN A 99 8.18 14.22 -5.15
CA ASN A 99 8.23 14.42 -3.70
C ASN A 99 7.12 13.63 -2.95
N LEU A 100 6.80 12.45 -3.46
CA LEU A 100 5.79 11.56 -2.90
C LEU A 100 6.45 10.35 -2.26
N PRO A 101 5.89 9.79 -1.18
CA PRO A 101 6.38 8.54 -0.64
C PRO A 101 6.32 7.40 -1.68
N ILE A 102 7.36 6.55 -1.70
CA ILE A 102 7.51 5.42 -2.63
C ILE A 102 6.28 4.52 -2.70
N TYR A 103 5.62 4.27 -1.56
CA TYR A 103 4.41 3.42 -1.51
C TYR A 103 3.21 4.03 -2.26
N PHE A 104 3.19 5.35 -2.45
CA PHE A 104 2.12 6.05 -3.16
C PHE A 104 2.18 5.79 -4.67
N ILE A 105 3.40 5.69 -5.22
CA ILE A 105 3.63 5.33 -6.62
C ILE A 105 3.22 3.86 -6.84
N ALA A 106 3.90 2.93 -6.17
CA ALA A 106 3.58 1.50 -6.23
C ALA A 106 3.97 0.75 -4.95
N SER A 107 3.08 -0.10 -4.45
CA SER A 107 3.36 -0.97 -3.31
C SER A 107 4.31 -2.11 -3.69
N ASN A 108 5.05 -2.65 -2.72
CA ASN A 108 5.95 -3.79 -2.95
C ASN A 108 5.18 -5.00 -3.52
N LYS A 109 3.93 -5.22 -3.10
CA LYS A 109 3.05 -6.28 -3.61
C LYS A 109 2.68 -6.06 -5.07
N GLU A 110 2.48 -4.81 -5.48
CA GLU A 110 2.17 -4.43 -6.86
C GLU A 110 3.39 -4.67 -7.75
N LEU A 111 4.58 -4.20 -7.35
CA LEU A 111 5.82 -4.42 -8.11
C LEU A 111 6.15 -5.92 -8.26
N LEU A 112 5.97 -6.70 -7.21
CA LEU A 112 6.13 -8.17 -7.26
C LEU A 112 5.15 -8.81 -8.24
N SER A 113 3.91 -8.34 -8.25
CA SER A 113 2.89 -8.85 -9.16
C SER A 113 3.19 -8.48 -10.61
N VAL A 114 3.67 -7.26 -10.87
CA VAL A 114 4.14 -6.82 -12.19
C VAL A 114 5.32 -7.67 -12.66
N ALA A 115 6.32 -7.89 -11.79
CA ALA A 115 7.50 -8.68 -12.14
C ALA A 115 7.18 -10.14 -12.46
N LYS A 116 6.20 -10.73 -11.78
CA LYS A 116 5.71 -12.10 -12.05
C LYS A 116 4.82 -12.17 -13.28
N TYR A 117 3.90 -11.22 -13.44
CA TYR A 117 2.89 -11.25 -14.49
C TYR A 117 3.42 -10.78 -15.84
N LYS A 118 4.45 -9.92 -15.85
CA LYS A 118 5.08 -9.33 -17.04
C LYS A 118 4.06 -8.81 -18.06
N PRO A 119 3.19 -7.86 -17.65
CA PRO A 119 2.18 -7.31 -18.54
C PRO A 119 2.85 -6.65 -19.75
N ALA A 120 2.34 -6.91 -20.94
CA ALA A 120 2.81 -6.28 -22.18
C ALA A 120 1.89 -5.12 -22.61
N LYS A 121 0.74 -4.93 -21.94
CA LYS A 121 -0.24 -3.90 -22.27
C LYS A 121 -0.79 -3.20 -21.03
N LYS A 122 -1.22 -1.93 -21.19
CA LYS A 122 -1.90 -1.17 -20.13
C LYS A 122 -3.15 -1.86 -19.59
N ALA A 123 -3.84 -2.65 -20.43
CA ALA A 123 -4.99 -3.44 -20.01
C ALA A 123 -4.62 -4.56 -19.02
N GLU A 124 -3.45 -5.17 -19.18
CA GLU A 124 -2.96 -6.25 -18.32
C GLU A 124 -2.45 -5.73 -16.97
N LEU A 125 -1.99 -4.48 -16.92
CA LEU A 125 -1.72 -3.79 -15.65
C LEU A 125 -2.99 -3.63 -14.79
N LEU A 126 -4.17 -3.59 -15.41
CA LEU A 126 -5.45 -3.44 -14.73
C LEU A 126 -5.89 -4.72 -14.01
N ASP A 127 -5.40 -5.88 -14.46
CA ASP A 127 -5.61 -7.17 -13.81
C ASP A 127 -4.71 -7.36 -12.58
N ILE A 128 -3.71 -6.49 -12.39
CA ILE A 128 -2.83 -6.53 -11.23
C ILE A 128 -3.51 -5.92 -10.01
N LYS A 129 -3.68 -6.73 -8.97
CA LYS A 129 -4.30 -6.33 -7.71
C LYS A 129 -3.56 -5.15 -7.05
N GLY A 130 -4.18 -3.97 -7.07
CA GLY A 130 -3.65 -2.72 -6.49
C GLY A 130 -3.34 -1.64 -7.53
N PHE A 131 -3.17 -2.01 -8.80
CA PHE A 131 -2.98 -1.03 -9.89
C PHE A 131 -4.32 -0.42 -10.33
N GLY A 132 -4.64 0.75 -9.77
CA GLY A 132 -5.82 1.53 -10.17
C GLY A 132 -5.63 2.24 -11.52
N LYS A 133 -6.73 2.53 -12.23
CA LYS A 133 -6.73 3.25 -13.51
C LYS A 133 -5.89 4.54 -13.51
N HIS A 134 -5.95 5.30 -12.43
CA HIS A 134 -5.18 6.54 -12.28
C HIS A 134 -3.66 6.30 -12.29
N LYS A 135 -3.19 5.22 -11.64
CA LYS A 135 -1.77 4.84 -11.65
C LYS A 135 -1.35 4.31 -13.02
N ILE A 136 -2.23 3.57 -13.68
CA ILE A 136 -1.96 3.02 -15.03
C ILE A 136 -1.88 4.14 -16.07
N GLU A 137 -2.74 5.15 -15.96
CA GLU A 137 -2.73 6.29 -16.88
C GLU A 137 -1.47 7.13 -16.72
N ASN A 138 -1.04 7.36 -15.46
CA ASN A 138 0.15 8.17 -15.17
C ASN A 138 1.48 7.42 -15.33
N TYR A 139 1.53 6.15 -14.95
CA TYR A 139 2.78 5.39 -14.79
C TYR A 139 2.82 4.11 -15.61
N GLY A 140 1.70 3.67 -16.16
CA GLY A 140 1.62 2.39 -16.86
C GLY A 140 2.47 2.34 -18.12
N GLU A 141 2.73 3.48 -18.77
CA GLU A 141 3.62 3.53 -19.93
C GLU A 141 5.08 3.29 -19.55
N GLU A 142 5.55 3.99 -18.52
CA GLU A 142 6.92 3.85 -18.02
C GLU A 142 7.18 2.43 -17.48
N ILE A 143 6.19 1.83 -16.80
CA ILE A 143 6.30 0.45 -16.30
C ILE A 143 6.43 -0.54 -17.46
N LEU A 144 5.68 -0.34 -18.55
CA LEU A 144 5.78 -1.19 -19.74
C LEU A 144 7.13 -1.02 -20.44
N GLU A 145 7.64 0.20 -20.52
CA GLU A 145 8.95 0.49 -21.09
C GLU A 145 10.09 -0.19 -20.30
N ILE A 146 10.00 -0.17 -18.97
CA ILE A 146 10.96 -0.90 -18.11
C ILE A 146 10.88 -2.41 -18.33
N LEU A 147 9.68 -2.94 -18.52
CA LEU A 147 9.47 -4.36 -18.79
C LEU A 147 10.00 -4.78 -20.17
N GLU A 148 9.95 -3.88 -21.16
CA GLU A 148 10.49 -4.11 -22.51
C GLU A 148 12.02 -3.93 -22.56
N SER A 149 12.58 -3.09 -21.69
CA SER A 149 14.01 -2.79 -21.64
C SER A 149 14.88 -3.86 -20.96
N ILE A 150 14.29 -4.89 -20.36
CA ILE A 150 14.98 -5.94 -19.57
C ILE A 150 14.94 -7.28 -20.30
#